data_AF-A0A8K1CYK4-F1
#
_entry.id   AF-A0A8K1CYK4-F1
#
_cell.length_a   1.000
_cell.length_b   1.000
_cell.length_c   1.000
_cell.angle_alpha   90.00
_cell.angle_beta   90.00
_cell.angle_gamma   90.00
#
_symmetry.space_group_name_H-M   'P 1'
#
loop_
_entity.id
_entity.type
_entity.pdbx_description
1 polymer ?
#
loop_
_entity_poly.entity_id
_entity_poly.type
_entity_poly.pdbx_seq_one_letter_code
_entity_poly.pdbx_strand_id
1 'polypeptide(L)'
;MNLMELNGVSVIFEDRSGIFKKKEFYALKDISLNIQENDLLIVLGESGAGKTTLGRVMVGLQKPTKGSLIYKGYNVWKNRRKIYATYRREVQLIPQDPYSTLPYNKTVEEILSAPIKRWMKLDKDKIRKRIFE
;
A
#
# COMPACT_ATOMS: atom_id res chain seq x y z
N MET A 1 -19.64 4.26 7.53
CA MET A 1 -18.62 5.31 7.34
C MET A 1 -17.49 4.65 6.58
N ASN A 2 -17.04 5.23 5.47
CA ASN A 2 -16.08 4.57 4.57
C ASN A 2 -14.73 4.37 5.28
N LEU A 3 -14.14 3.18 5.15
CA LEU A 3 -12.79 2.90 5.63
C LEU A 3 -11.75 3.53 4.71
N MET A 4 -11.93 3.36 3.39
CA MET A 4 -11.04 3.89 2.35
C MET A 4 -11.85 4.45 1.18
N GLU A 5 -11.39 5.56 0.64
CA GLU A 5 -11.99 6.18 -0.56
C GLU A 5 -10.90 6.58 -1.55
N LEU A 6 -11.13 6.24 -2.81
CA LEU A 6 -10.40 6.76 -3.95
C LEU A 6 -11.34 7.72 -4.67
N ASN A 7 -10.90 8.97 -4.83
CA ASN A 7 -11.71 10.01 -5.48
C ASN A 7 -10.95 10.52 -6.71
N GLY A 8 -11.40 10.09 -7.90
CA GLY A 8 -10.86 10.49 -9.21
C GLY A 8 -9.38 10.16 -9.40
N VAL A 9 -8.93 9.01 -8.88
CA VAL A 9 -7.52 8.63 -8.85
C VAL A 9 -7.01 8.34 -10.26
N SER A 10 -6.00 9.10 -10.69
CA SER A 10 -5.26 8.83 -11.92
C SER A 10 -3.76 8.69 -11.63
N VAL A 11 -3.11 7.76 -12.31
CA VAL A 11 -1.65 7.58 -12.30
C VAL A 11 -1.17 7.62 -13.73
N ILE A 12 -0.31 8.60 -14.02
CA ILE A 12 0.28 8.83 -15.34
C ILE A 12 1.77 8.55 -15.20
N PHE A 13 2.30 7.70 -16.09
CA PHE A 13 3.73 7.45 -16.20
C PHE A 13 4.26 8.09 -17.48
N GLU A 14 5.52 8.55 -17.42
CA GLU A 14 6.27 8.99 -18.59
C GLU A 14 7.09 7.80 -19.12
N ASP A 15 6.92 7.46 -20.40
CA ASP A 15 7.82 6.56 -21.10
C ASP A 15 9.11 7.32 -21.49
N ARG A 16 10.25 6.81 -21.01
CA ARG A 16 11.60 7.37 -21.25
C ARG A 16 12.45 6.50 -22.18
N SER A 17 11.86 5.51 -22.83
CA SER A 17 12.59 4.53 -23.65
C SER A 17 13.08 5.06 -25.02
N GLY A 18 12.68 6.27 -25.46
CA GLY A 18 13.02 6.83 -26.77
C GLY A 18 13.80 8.16 -26.73
N ILE A 19 14.71 8.34 -27.69
CA ILE A 19 15.47 9.60 -27.95
C ILE A 19 14.54 10.73 -28.44
N PHE A 20 13.33 10.40 -28.90
CA PHE A 20 12.32 11.35 -29.37
C PHE A 20 11.04 11.27 -28.53
N LYS A 21 10.59 12.45 -28.06
CA LYS A 21 9.32 12.79 -27.38
C LYS A 21 8.89 11.88 -26.21
N LYS A 22 8.87 12.44 -25.00
CA LYS A 22 8.20 11.85 -23.83
C LYS A 22 6.75 11.49 -24.16
N LYS A 23 6.40 10.21 -24.10
CA LYS A 23 5.02 9.75 -24.25
C LYS A 23 4.45 9.45 -22.87
N GLU A 24 3.38 10.15 -22.51
CA GLU A 24 2.65 9.86 -21.27
C GLU A 24 1.62 8.77 -21.52
N PHE A 25 1.44 7.88 -20.55
CA PHE A 25 0.35 6.90 -20.55
C PHE A 25 -0.31 6.79 -19.19
N TYR A 26 -1.60 6.48 -19.19
CA TYR A 26 -2.38 6.28 -17.98
C TYR A 26 -2.26 4.82 -17.53
N ALA A 27 -1.69 4.59 -16.35
CA ALA A 27 -1.80 3.30 -15.67
C ALA A 27 -3.10 3.18 -14.87
N LEU A 28 -3.64 4.32 -14.41
CA LEU A 28 -4.99 4.44 -13.85
C LEU A 28 -5.61 5.72 -14.38
N LYS A 29 -6.88 5.68 -14.79
CA LYS A 29 -7.61 6.83 -15.31
C LYS A 29 -8.92 6.97 -14.55
N ASP A 30 -9.00 8.04 -13.76
CA ASP A 30 -10.20 8.49 -13.05
C ASP A 30 -10.92 7.42 -12.20
N ILE A 31 -10.15 6.66 -11.43
CA ILE A 31 -10.70 5.58 -10.59
C ILE A 31 -11.32 6.18 -9.33
N SER A 32 -12.61 5.92 -9.13
CA SER A 32 -13.32 6.25 -7.90
C SER A 32 -13.93 5.00 -7.26
N LEU A 33 -13.67 4.79 -5.97
CA LEU A 33 -14.06 3.59 -5.24
C LEU A 33 -14.21 3.89 -3.75
N ASN A 34 -15.26 3.38 -3.13
CA ASN A 34 -15.47 3.42 -1.69
C ASN A 34 -15.42 1.99 -1.12
N ILE A 35 -14.68 1.82 -0.02
CA ILE A 35 -14.51 0.55 0.68
C ILE A 35 -14.93 0.77 2.14
N GLN A 36 -15.90 -0.02 2.61
CA GLN A 36 -16.33 -0.03 4.01
C GLN A 36 -15.44 -0.95 4.86
N GLU A 37 -15.61 -0.86 6.17
CA GLU A 37 -15.06 -1.89 7.06
C GLU A 37 -15.69 -3.25 6.76
N ASN A 38 -14.87 -4.31 6.80
CA ASN A 38 -15.25 -5.70 6.50
C ASN A 38 -15.60 -6.01 5.04
N ASP A 39 -15.40 -5.07 4.11
CA ASP A 39 -15.55 -5.35 2.68
C ASP A 39 -14.44 -6.28 2.16
N LEU A 40 -14.84 -7.21 1.28
CA LEU A 40 -13.92 -7.97 0.44
C LEU A 40 -13.93 -7.41 -0.99
N LEU A 41 -12.84 -6.76 -1.37
CA LEU A 41 -12.64 -6.26 -2.73
C LEU A 41 -11.76 -7.22 -3.53
N ILE A 42 -12.28 -7.69 -4.67
CA ILE A 42 -11.50 -8.47 -5.65
C ILE A 42 -11.33 -7.63 -6.91
N VAL A 43 -10.08 -7.39 -7.32
CA VAL A 43 -9.75 -6.64 -8.53
C VAL A 43 -9.27 -7.61 -9.62
N LEU A 44 -10.03 -7.73 -10.69
CA LEU A 44 -9.74 -8.59 -11.83
C LEU A 44 -9.37 -7.76 -13.07
N GLY A 45 -8.71 -8.39 -14.04
CA GLY A 45 -8.33 -7.77 -15.31
C GLY A 45 -7.06 -8.39 -15.90
N GLU A 46 -6.77 -8.08 -17.15
CA GLU A 46 -5.60 -8.60 -17.87
C GLU A 46 -4.27 -8.09 -17.30
N SER A 47 -3.16 -8.74 -17.70
CA SER A 47 -1.83 -8.22 -17.41
C SER A 47 -1.69 -6.81 -17.98
N GLY A 48 -1.11 -5.88 -17.21
CA GLY A 48 -0.99 -4.47 -17.62
C GLY A 48 -2.22 -3.60 -17.38
N ALA A 49 -3.38 -4.14 -16.97
CA ALA A 49 -4.60 -3.36 -16.70
C ALA A 49 -4.53 -2.38 -15.50
N GLY A 50 -3.37 -2.25 -14.84
CA GLY A 50 -3.16 -1.30 -13.74
C GLY A 50 -3.45 -1.85 -12.33
N LYS A 51 -3.80 -3.14 -12.16
CA LYS A 51 -4.11 -3.75 -10.85
C LYS A 51 -3.01 -3.54 -9.80
N THR A 52 -1.76 -3.80 -10.16
CA THR A 52 -0.60 -3.59 -9.27
C THR A 52 -0.40 -2.10 -8.95
N THR A 53 -0.66 -1.22 -9.91
CA THR A 53 -0.61 0.24 -9.70
C THR A 53 -1.68 0.68 -8.72
N LEU A 54 -2.92 0.18 -8.87
CA LEU A 54 -4.02 0.44 -7.95
C LEU A 54 -3.68 -0.02 -6.53
N GLY A 55 -3.21 -1.26 -6.37
CA GLY A 55 -2.76 -1.78 -5.08
C GLY A 55 -1.67 -0.93 -4.44
N ARG A 56 -0.66 -0.50 -5.22
CA ARG A 56 0.40 0.41 -4.74
C ARG A 56 -0.12 1.78 -4.31
N VAL A 57 -1.11 2.33 -5.01
CA VAL A 57 -1.79 3.56 -4.58
C VAL A 57 -2.52 3.31 -3.26
N MET A 58 -3.32 2.25 -3.19
CA MET A 58 -4.09 1.89 -2.01
C MET A 58 -3.22 1.61 -0.78
N VAL A 59 -2.04 1.01 -0.89
CA VAL A 59 -1.13 0.87 0.28
C VAL A 59 -0.28 2.13 0.56
N GLY A 60 -0.44 3.19 -0.24
CA GLY A 60 0.29 4.45 -0.06
C GLY A 60 1.77 4.38 -0.46
N LEU A 61 2.13 3.43 -1.32
CA LEU A 61 3.46 3.31 -1.95
C LEU A 61 3.58 4.16 -3.22
N GLN A 62 2.47 4.41 -3.92
CA GLN A 62 2.40 5.26 -5.10
C GLN A 62 1.50 6.47 -4.82
N LYS A 63 2.02 7.69 -4.96
CA LYS A 63 1.18 8.89 -4.93
C LYS A 63 0.42 8.99 -6.24
N PRO A 64 -0.90 9.22 -6.23
CA PRO A 64 -1.65 9.45 -7.45
C PRO A 64 -1.23 10.78 -8.09
N THR A 65 -1.18 10.83 -9.43
CA THR A 65 -0.91 12.05 -10.20
C THR A 65 -2.07 13.04 -10.05
N LYS A 66 -3.31 12.53 -10.06
CA LYS A 66 -4.54 13.30 -9.84
C LYS A 66 -5.47 12.55 -8.87
N GLY A 67 -6.38 13.30 -8.24
CA GLY A 67 -7.34 12.75 -7.29
C GLY A 67 -6.79 12.60 -5.88
N SER A 68 -7.49 11.83 -5.06
CA SER A 68 -7.11 11.63 -3.65
C SER A 68 -7.40 10.23 -3.12
N LEU A 69 -6.61 9.86 -2.11
CA LEU A 69 -6.79 8.65 -1.31
C LEU A 69 -7.11 9.09 0.12
N ILE A 70 -8.30 8.71 0.59
CA ILE A 70 -8.81 9.00 1.92
C ILE A 70 -8.85 7.70 2.72
N TYR A 71 -8.41 7.76 3.97
CA TYR A 71 -8.50 6.65 4.91
C TYR A 71 -9.06 7.15 6.23
N LYS A 72 -10.16 6.53 6.70
CA LYS A 72 -10.90 6.94 7.91
C LYS A 72 -11.19 8.45 7.95
N GLY A 73 -11.58 9.03 6.81
CA GLY A 73 -11.87 10.46 6.66
C GLY A 73 -10.66 11.38 6.45
N TYR A 74 -9.43 10.85 6.42
CA TYR A 74 -8.21 11.66 6.27
C TYR A 74 -7.48 11.40 4.96
N ASN A 75 -7.06 12.48 4.28
CA ASN A 75 -6.22 12.37 3.10
C ASN A 75 -4.80 11.87 3.45
N VAL A 76 -4.43 10.72 2.89
CA VAL A 76 -3.17 10.02 3.17
C VAL A 76 -1.93 10.86 2.80
N TRP A 77 -2.02 11.68 1.74
CA TRP A 77 -0.86 12.39 1.19
C TRP A 77 -0.74 13.85 1.65
N LYS A 78 -1.81 14.45 2.19
CA LYS A 78 -1.81 15.83 2.72
C LYS A 78 -1.44 15.90 4.21
N ASN A 79 -1.84 14.92 5.03
CA ASN A 79 -1.63 14.93 6.49
C ASN A 79 -0.43 14.06 6.93
N ARG A 80 0.76 14.35 6.40
CA ARG A 80 1.89 13.41 6.35
C ARG A 80 2.52 12.96 7.68
N ARG A 81 2.41 13.69 8.80
CA ARG A 81 3.15 13.30 10.02
C ARG A 81 2.39 12.33 10.91
N LYS A 82 1.14 12.64 11.26
CA LYS A 82 0.37 11.84 12.24
C LYS A 82 -0.41 10.70 11.58
N ILE A 83 -1.16 11.00 10.53
CA ILE A 83 -2.00 10.01 9.82
C ILE A 83 -1.15 9.02 9.03
N TYR A 84 -0.07 9.45 8.39
CA TYR A 84 0.73 8.54 7.55
C TYR A 84 1.43 7.42 8.35
N ALA A 85 1.78 7.67 9.62
CA ALA A 85 2.35 6.65 10.49
C ALA A 85 1.29 5.58 10.86
N THR A 86 0.09 6.01 11.26
CA THR A 86 -1.04 5.11 11.52
C THR A 86 -1.45 4.34 10.26
N TYR A 87 -1.55 5.04 9.13
CA TYR A 87 -1.90 4.45 7.84
C TYR A 87 -0.96 3.33 7.43
N ARG A 88 0.36 3.58 7.47
CA ARG A 88 1.38 2.57 7.16
C ARG A 88 1.47 1.44 8.17
N ARG A 89 0.80 1.54 9.32
CA ARG A 89 0.67 0.43 10.28
C ARG A 89 -0.58 -0.40 9.97
N GLU A 90 -1.69 0.24 9.62
CA GLU A 90 -3.00 -0.41 9.45
C GLU A 90 -3.25 -0.92 8.04
N VAL A 91 -2.55 -0.39 7.03
CA VAL A 91 -2.63 -0.86 5.64
C VAL A 91 -1.28 -1.48 5.25
N GLN A 92 -1.25 -2.81 5.14
CA GLN A 92 -0.05 -3.58 4.78
C GLN A 92 -0.20 -4.22 3.40
N LEU A 93 0.92 -4.41 2.72
CA LEU A 93 0.99 -5.13 1.44
C LEU A 93 1.61 -6.50 1.68
N ILE A 94 0.94 -7.54 1.17
CA ILE A 94 1.56 -8.84 0.95
C ILE A 94 1.92 -8.89 -0.54
N PRO A 95 3.21 -8.88 -0.91
CA PRO A 95 3.66 -8.87 -2.30
C PRO A 95 3.37 -10.22 -2.98
N GLN A 96 3.28 -10.21 -4.30
CA GLN A 96 3.08 -11.43 -5.11
C GLN A 96 4.28 -12.38 -5.01
N ASP A 97 5.50 -11.85 -4.96
CA ASP A 97 6.73 -12.62 -4.77
C ASP A 97 7.26 -12.46 -3.34
N PRO A 98 7.06 -13.46 -2.46
CA PRO A 98 7.52 -13.40 -1.08
C PRO A 98 9.05 -13.44 -0.97
N TYR A 99 9.76 -14.13 -1.89
CA TYR A 99 11.21 -14.31 -1.82
C TYR A 99 11.95 -12.99 -2.01
N SER A 100 11.40 -12.08 -2.83
CA SER A 100 11.96 -10.74 -3.01
C SER A 100 11.90 -9.86 -1.75
N THR A 101 11.12 -10.25 -0.74
CA THR A 101 10.86 -9.39 0.44
C THR A 101 11.26 -10.00 1.78
N LEU A 102 11.49 -11.32 1.83
CA LEU A 102 11.93 -12.00 3.05
C LEU A 102 13.46 -12.04 3.11
N PRO A 103 14.09 -11.54 4.19
CA PRO A 103 15.53 -11.64 4.36
C PRO A 103 15.94 -13.11 4.60
N TYR A 104 16.72 -13.66 3.68
CA TYR A 104 17.20 -15.06 3.71
C TYR A 104 18.15 -15.36 4.87
N ASN A 105 18.74 -14.33 5.47
CA ASN A 105 19.67 -14.42 6.59
C ASN A 105 18.99 -14.23 7.96
N LYS A 106 17.65 -14.33 8.03
CA LYS A 106 16.90 -14.18 9.28
C LYS A 106 15.96 -15.35 9.51
N THR A 107 15.79 -15.69 10.78
CA THR A 107 14.80 -16.66 11.23
C THR A 107 13.37 -16.11 11.09
N VAL A 108 12.39 -16.99 11.04
CA VAL A 108 10.96 -16.62 11.06
C VAL A 108 10.64 -15.75 12.29
N GLU A 109 11.19 -16.09 13.47
CA GLU A 109 11.03 -15.30 14.70
C GLU A 109 11.52 -13.86 14.52
N GLU A 110 12.69 -13.66 13.91
CA GLU A 110 13.25 -12.32 13.67
C GLU A 110 12.44 -11.50 12.67
N ILE A 111 11.93 -12.14 11.62
CA ILE A 111 11.09 -11.51 10.60
C ILE A 111 9.78 -11.05 11.23
N LEU A 112 9.09 -11.91 11.99
CA LEU A 112 7.85 -11.58 12.69
C LEU A 112 8.07 -10.55 13.82
N SER A 113 9.22 -10.60 14.49
CA SER A 113 9.59 -9.66 15.55
C SER A 113 9.74 -8.22 15.04
N ALA A 114 10.22 -8.02 13.82
CA ALA A 114 10.53 -6.69 13.29
C ALA A 114 9.33 -5.71 13.28
N PRO A 115 8.15 -6.04 12.72
CA PRO A 115 6.98 -5.17 12.77
C PRO A 115 6.43 -5.01 14.19
N ILE A 116 6.48 -6.05 15.03
CA ILE A 116 6.00 -6.00 16.42
C ILE A 116 6.83 -5.01 17.25
N LYS A 117 8.17 -5.09 17.16
CA LYS A 117 9.09 -4.14 17.80
C LYS A 117 8.83 -2.71 17.35
N ARG A 118 8.65 -2.52 16.03
CA ARG A 118 8.42 -1.20 15.43
C ARG A 118 7.13 -0.54 15.92
N TRP A 119 6.05 -1.31 16.04
CA TRP A 119 4.70 -0.75 16.21
C TRP A 119 4.07 -0.95 17.59
N MET A 120 4.45 -2.00 18.32
CA MET A 120 3.77 -2.39 19.57
C MET A 120 4.57 -2.08 20.84
N LYS A 121 5.85 -1.66 20.73
CA LYS A 121 6.73 -1.32 21.88
C LYS A 121 6.70 -2.36 23.01
N LEU A 122 6.65 -3.64 22.66
CA LEU A 122 6.63 -4.75 23.62
C LEU A 122 8.06 -5.12 24.05
N ASP A 123 8.19 -5.66 25.25
CA ASP A 123 9.43 -6.29 25.71
C ASP A 123 9.71 -7.61 24.97
N LYS A 124 10.95 -8.09 25.04
CA LYS A 124 11.40 -9.26 24.27
C LYS A 124 10.58 -10.51 24.58
N ASP A 125 10.22 -10.72 25.85
CA ASP A 125 9.50 -11.90 26.31
C ASP A 125 8.05 -11.90 25.82
N LYS A 126 7.36 -10.76 25.84
CA LYS A 126 6.01 -10.62 25.27
C LYS A 126 5.99 -10.77 23.76
N ILE A 127 7.02 -10.27 23.06
CA ILE A 127 7.15 -10.47 21.60
C ILE A 127 7.27 -11.96 21.29
N ARG A 128 8.17 -12.65 21.99
CA ARG A 128 8.37 -14.08 21.80
C ARG A 128 7.08 -14.83 22.08
N LYS A 129 6.44 -14.59 23.21
CA LYS A 129 5.15 -15.23 23.56
C LYS A 129 4.11 -15.04 22.45
N ARG A 130 3.93 -13.82 21.95
CA ARG A 130 2.98 -13.51 20.87
C ARG A 130 3.28 -14.21 19.54
N ILE A 131 4.55 -14.49 19.24
CA ILE A 131 4.94 -15.15 17.98
C ILE A 131 4.64 -16.66 18.02
N PHE A 132 4.66 -17.27 19.21
CA PHE A 132 4.48 -18.71 19.40
C PHE A 132 3.09 -19.10 19.94
N GLU A 133 2.19 -18.13 20.14
CA GLU A 133 0.75 -18.35 20.34
C GLU A 133 0.06 -18.71 19.01
#